data_AF-A0A929ZMT2-F1
#
_entry.id   AF-A0A929ZMT2-F1
#
_cell.length_a   1.000
_cell.length_b   1.000
_cell.length_c   1.000
_cell.angle_alpha   90.00
_cell.angle_beta   90.00
_cell.angle_gamma   90.00
#
_symmetry.space_group_name_H-M   'P 1'
#
loop_
_entity.id
_entity.type
_entity.pdbx_description
1 polymer ?
#
loop_
_entity_poly.entity_id
_entity_poly.type
_entity_poly.pdbx_seq_one_letter_code
_entity_poly.pdbx_strand_id
1 'polypeptide(L)'
;MEKKVSKLINDQINKEMYSAYLYLVFANHFTEKGLDGFANWYNIQAKEEMDHALKFIAYLHDNDEKVTYEAIAKPESKSKEDIDVLKAAYAHEKSITASINAIYAEASKVNDYRTTQFLDWFIS
;
A
#
# COMPACT_ATOMS: atom_id res chain seq x y z
N MET A 1 -21.38 2.60 3.68
CA MET A 1 -20.36 3.65 3.43
C MET A 1 -20.71 4.39 2.14
N GLU A 2 -20.24 5.63 1.94
CA GLU A 2 -20.47 6.33 0.66
C GLU A 2 -19.73 5.63 -0.50
N LYS A 3 -20.38 5.50 -1.66
CA LYS A 3 -19.84 4.69 -2.79
C LYS A 3 -18.45 5.13 -3.23
N LYS A 4 -18.18 6.43 -3.16
CA LYS A 4 -16.87 6.97 -3.53
C LYS A 4 -15.79 6.60 -2.51
N VAL A 5 -16.13 6.57 -1.22
CA VAL A 5 -15.19 6.15 -0.16
C VAL A 5 -14.89 4.66 -0.27
N SER A 6 -15.91 3.80 -0.45
CA SER A 6 -15.69 2.36 -0.61
C SER A 6 -14.93 2.02 -1.90
N LYS A 7 -15.14 2.77 -2.98
CA LYS A 7 -14.32 2.66 -4.20
C LYS A 7 -12.85 3.01 -3.92
N LEU A 8 -12.58 4.14 -3.26
CA LEU A 8 -11.20 4.56 -2.98
C LEU A 8 -10.48 3.57 -2.07
N ILE A 9 -11.17 2.94 -1.12
CA ILE A 9 -10.60 1.87 -0.29
C ILE A 9 -10.29 0.61 -1.13
N ASN A 10 -11.18 0.21 -2.04
CA ASN A 10 -10.89 -0.87 -3.00
C ASN A 10 -9.66 -0.55 -3.88
N ASP A 11 -9.57 0.69 -4.38
CA ASP A 11 -8.39 1.15 -5.12
C ASP A 11 -7.12 1.09 -4.25
N GLN A 12 -7.23 1.38 -2.95
CA GLN A 12 -6.12 1.31 -1.99
C GLN A 12 -5.67 -0.13 -1.74
N ILE A 13 -6.59 -1.09 -1.61
CA ILE A 13 -6.25 -2.53 -1.50
C ILE A 13 -5.33 -2.95 -2.65
N ASN A 14 -5.65 -2.55 -3.87
CA ASN A 14 -4.81 -2.88 -5.03
C ASN A 14 -3.43 -2.20 -4.97
N LYS A 15 -3.35 -0.97 -4.42
CA LYS A 15 -2.09 -0.27 -4.23
C LYS A 15 -1.20 -0.96 -3.20
N GLU A 16 -1.74 -1.38 -2.05
CA GLU A 16 -0.95 -2.10 -1.03
C GLU A 16 -0.47 -3.46 -1.56
N MET A 17 -1.31 -4.18 -2.30
CA MET A 17 -0.88 -5.42 -2.96
C MET A 17 0.21 -5.18 -4.01
N TYR A 18 0.16 -4.06 -4.74
CA TYR A 18 1.23 -3.64 -5.64
C TYR A 18 2.51 -3.26 -4.86
N SER A 19 2.40 -2.56 -3.72
CA SER A 19 3.53 -2.25 -2.83
C SER A 19 4.24 -3.53 -2.39
N ALA A 20 3.49 -4.54 -1.94
CA ALA A 20 4.03 -5.85 -1.59
C ALA A 20 4.78 -6.49 -2.77
N TYR A 21 4.19 -6.46 -3.97
CA TYR A 21 4.81 -7.03 -5.16
C TYR A 21 6.08 -6.27 -5.59
N LEU A 22 6.08 -4.94 -5.48
CA LEU A 22 7.23 -4.08 -5.75
C LEU A 22 8.38 -4.35 -4.76
N TYR A 23 8.07 -4.55 -3.48
CA TYR A 23 9.07 -4.81 -2.45
C TYR A 23 9.77 -6.16 -2.61
N LEU A 24 9.11 -7.15 -3.22
CA LEU A 24 9.80 -8.37 -3.65
C LEU A 24 10.84 -8.09 -4.75
N VAL A 25 10.58 -7.16 -5.68
CA VAL A 25 11.59 -6.75 -6.68
C VAL A 25 12.80 -6.10 -6.00
N PHE A 26 12.56 -5.25 -5.00
CA PHE A 26 13.63 -4.60 -4.26
C PHE A 26 14.43 -5.60 -3.42
N ALA A 27 13.77 -6.55 -2.77
CA ALA A 27 14.43 -7.63 -2.04
C ALA A 27 15.34 -8.47 -2.96
N ASN A 28 14.87 -8.80 -4.17
CA ASN A 28 15.65 -9.55 -5.16
C ASN A 28 16.89 -8.78 -5.62
N HIS A 29 16.77 -7.46 -5.88
CA HIS A 29 17.92 -6.61 -6.23
C HIS A 29 19.04 -6.72 -5.19
N PHE A 30 18.71 -6.65 -3.90
CA PHE A 30 19.70 -6.76 -2.84
C PHE A 30 20.23 -8.19 -2.64
N THR A 31 19.38 -9.20 -2.86
CA THR A 31 19.78 -10.61 -2.80
C THR A 31 20.82 -10.93 -3.88
N GLU A 32 20.61 -10.47 -5.11
CA GLU A 32 21.54 -10.66 -6.24
C GLU A 32 22.91 -10.03 -6.01
N LYS A 33 22.99 -9.02 -5.13
CA LYS A 33 24.22 -8.32 -4.73
C LYS A 33 24.82 -8.84 -3.41
N GLY A 34 24.22 -9.84 -2.77
CA GLY A 34 24.67 -10.40 -1.49
C GLY A 34 24.49 -9.47 -0.30
N LEU A 35 23.53 -8.53 -0.38
CA LEU A 35 23.22 -7.55 0.65
C LEU A 35 22.03 -8.01 1.51
N ASP A 36 22.22 -9.12 2.22
CA ASP A 36 21.14 -9.88 2.89
C ASP A 36 20.32 -9.06 3.89
N GLY A 37 20.93 -8.07 4.56
CA GLY A 37 20.22 -7.19 5.50
C GLY A 37 19.14 -6.35 4.81
N PHE A 38 19.46 -5.77 3.65
CA PHE A 38 18.49 -5.00 2.85
C PHE A 38 17.45 -5.93 2.21
N ALA A 39 17.88 -7.09 1.72
CA ALA A 39 16.96 -8.08 1.16
C ALA A 39 15.92 -8.54 2.19
N ASN A 40 16.34 -8.85 3.41
CA ASN A 40 15.44 -9.24 4.49
C ASN A 40 14.50 -8.08 4.88
N TRP A 41 15.01 -6.85 4.97
CA TRP A 41 14.17 -5.68 5.24
C TRP A 41 12.99 -5.57 4.25
N TYR A 42 13.27 -5.61 2.95
CA TYR A 42 12.21 -5.53 1.94
C TYR A 42 11.29 -6.76 1.92
N ASN A 43 11.78 -7.96 2.26
CA ASN A 43 10.92 -9.12 2.44
C ASN A 43 9.94 -8.98 3.62
N ILE A 44 10.34 -8.31 4.70
CA ILE A 44 9.44 -8.00 5.82
C ILE A 44 8.44 -6.92 5.41
N GLN A 45 8.90 -5.85 4.76
CA GLN A 45 8.02 -4.78 4.27
C GLN A 45 6.98 -5.32 3.27
N ALA A 46 7.36 -6.24 2.38
CA ALA A 46 6.40 -6.88 1.47
C ALA A 46 5.27 -7.62 2.20
N LYS A 47 5.55 -8.20 3.38
CA LYS A 47 4.53 -8.84 4.22
C LYS A 47 3.66 -7.80 4.91
N GLU A 48 4.26 -6.74 5.45
CA GLU A 48 3.53 -5.63 6.08
C GLU A 48 2.55 -4.98 5.09
N GLU A 49 2.93 -4.78 3.83
CA GLU A 49 2.01 -4.25 2.81
C GLU A 49 0.85 -5.21 2.47
N MET A 50 1.08 -6.52 2.52
CA MET A 50 -0.02 -7.48 2.40
C MET A 50 -0.94 -7.41 3.62
N ASP A 51 -0.40 -7.26 4.83
CA ASP A 51 -1.18 -7.07 6.05
C ASP A 51 -2.00 -5.77 6.00
N HIS A 52 -1.46 -4.69 5.42
CA HIS A 52 -2.20 -3.46 5.13
C HIS A 52 -3.39 -3.73 4.20
N ALA A 53 -3.17 -4.42 3.08
CA ALA A 53 -4.23 -4.79 2.15
C ALA A 53 -5.34 -5.62 2.84
N LEU A 54 -4.95 -6.61 3.65
CA LEU A 54 -5.88 -7.46 4.40
C LEU A 54 -6.67 -6.67 5.45
N LYS A 55 -6.05 -5.67 6.09
CA LYS A 55 -6.71 -4.78 7.04
C LYS A 55 -7.79 -3.94 6.37
N PHE A 56 -7.54 -3.42 5.16
CA PHE A 56 -8.57 -2.72 4.36
C PHE A 56 -9.71 -3.66 3.92
N ILE A 57 -9.39 -4.90 3.52
CA ILE A 57 -10.39 -5.92 3.15
C ILE A 57 -11.31 -6.21 4.33
N ALA A 58 -10.74 -6.46 5.52
CA ALA A 58 -11.51 -6.70 6.73
C ALA A 58 -12.40 -5.50 7.06
N TYR A 59 -11.87 -4.28 6.94
CA TYR A 59 -12.64 -3.06 7.18
C TYR A 59 -13.84 -2.91 6.23
N LEU A 60 -13.70 -3.23 4.94
CA LEU A 60 -14.83 -3.21 4.00
C LEU A 60 -15.92 -4.22 4.40
N HIS A 61 -15.52 -5.45 4.74
CA HIS A 61 -16.47 -6.47 5.20
C HIS A 61 -17.20 -6.08 6.49
N ASP A 62 -16.50 -5.46 7.46
CA ASP A 62 -17.08 -4.95 8.70
C ASP A 62 -18.07 -3.78 8.49
N ASN A 63 -18.15 -3.26 7.25
CA ASN A 63 -19.07 -2.22 6.82
C ASN A 63 -20.09 -2.73 5.78
N ASP A 64 -20.21 -4.05 5.59
CA ASP A 64 -21.08 -4.69 4.59
C ASP A 64 -20.80 -4.20 3.14
N GLU A 65 -19.58 -3.74 2.87
CA GLU A 65 -19.15 -3.28 1.56
C GLU A 65 -18.53 -4.41 0.74
N LYS A 66 -18.74 -4.37 -0.58
CA LYS A 66 -18.16 -5.35 -1.50
C LYS A 66 -16.69 -5.06 -1.75
N VAL A 67 -15.86 -6.09 -1.62
CA VAL A 67 -14.46 -6.07 -2.04
C VAL A 67 -14.36 -6.42 -3.53
N THR A 68 -13.58 -5.63 -4.27
CA THR A 68 -13.29 -5.83 -5.69
C THR A 68 -11.79 -5.72 -5.93
N TYR A 69 -11.28 -6.47 -6.90
CA TYR A 69 -9.88 -6.48 -7.25
C TYR A 69 -9.67 -6.01 -8.68
N GLU A 70 -8.55 -5.34 -8.90
CA GLU A 70 -8.05 -4.98 -10.22
C GLU A 70 -6.82 -5.81 -10.57
N ALA A 71 -6.34 -5.69 -11.80
CA ALA A 71 -5.08 -6.30 -12.18
C ALA A 71 -3.91 -5.61 -11.44
N ILE A 72 -3.05 -6.41 -10.81
CA ILE A 72 -1.79 -5.92 -10.26
C ILE A 72 -0.77 -5.84 -11.39
N ALA A 73 -0.35 -4.61 -11.73
CA ALA A 73 0.65 -4.39 -12.77
C ALA A 73 1.99 -5.03 -12.39
N LYS A 74 2.74 -5.51 -13.40
CA LYS A 74 4.11 -5.97 -13.21
C LYS A 74 4.95 -4.80 -12.67
N PRO A 75 5.63 -4.94 -11.52
CA PRO A 75 6.52 -3.90 -11.02
C PRO A 75 7.72 -3.76 -11.96
N GLU A 76 8.01 -2.53 -12.38
CA GLU A 76 9.21 -2.21 -13.13
C GLU A 76 10.22 -1.54 -12.20
N SER A 77 11.42 -2.12 -12.11
CA SER A 77 12.57 -1.46 -11.49
C SER A 77 13.56 -1.07 -12.58
N LYS A 78 13.86 0.22 -12.68
CA LYS A 78 14.96 0.76 -13.50
C LYS A 78 16.21 1.03 -12.67
N SER A 79 16.23 0.58 -11.41
CA SER A 79 17.31 0.83 -10.46
C SER A 79 18.59 0.14 -10.92
N LYS A 80 19.69 0.90 -10.99
CA LYS A 80 21.01 0.38 -11.34
C LYS A 80 21.90 0.35 -10.10
N GLU A 81 21.81 1.42 -9.31
CA GLU A 81 22.54 1.55 -8.05
C GLU A 81 21.62 1.25 -6.86
N ASP A 82 22.23 0.87 -5.73
CA ASP A 82 21.46 0.52 -4.51
C ASP A 82 20.65 1.71 -3.98
N ILE A 83 21.20 2.91 -4.13
CA ILE A 83 20.52 4.15 -3.74
C ILE A 83 19.27 4.43 -4.59
N ASP A 84 19.20 3.92 -5.82
CA ASP A 84 18.03 4.11 -6.68
C ASP A 84 16.84 3.32 -6.16
N VAL A 85 17.07 2.11 -5.62
CA VAL A 85 16.03 1.30 -4.97
C VAL A 85 15.46 2.02 -3.75
N LEU A 86 16.31 2.57 -2.89
CA LEU A 86 15.87 3.31 -1.70
C LEU A 86 15.07 4.57 -2.08
N LYS A 87 15.52 5.32 -3.11
CA LYS A 87 14.79 6.48 -3.63
C LYS A 87 13.45 6.10 -4.24
N ALA A 88 13.39 4.97 -4.96
CA ALA A 88 12.16 4.47 -5.55
C ALA A 88 11.14 4.06 -4.47
N ALA A 89 11.58 3.33 -3.45
CA ALA A 89 10.74 2.97 -2.30
C ALA A 89 10.20 4.23 -1.60
N TYR A 90 11.06 5.22 -1.32
CA TYR A 90 10.63 6.46 -0.67
C TYR A 90 9.63 7.28 -1.52
N ALA A 91 9.82 7.33 -2.84
CA ALA A 91 8.88 7.99 -3.74
C ALA A 91 7.55 7.24 -3.81
N HIS A 92 7.59 5.91 -3.80
CA HIS A 92 6.41 5.04 -3.75
C HIS A 92 5.62 5.27 -2.46
N GLU A 93 6.27 5.24 -1.29
CA GLU A 93 5.64 5.48 0.01
C GLU A 93 4.96 6.85 0.08
N LYS A 94 5.59 7.91 -0.44
CA LYS A 94 4.95 9.22 -0.54
C LYS A 94 3.65 9.19 -1.35
N SER A 95 3.59 8.37 -2.40
CA SER A 95 2.39 8.20 -3.22
C SER A 95 1.29 7.43 -2.49
N ILE A 96 1.65 6.44 -1.67
CA ILE A 96 0.74 5.70 -0.79
C ILE A 96 0.19 6.64 0.30
N THR A 97 1.06 7.41 0.97
CA THR A 97 0.63 8.44 1.94
C THR A 97 -0.34 9.43 1.32
N ALA A 98 -0.07 9.88 0.09
CA ALA A 98 -0.96 10.79 -0.63
C ALA A 98 -2.32 10.16 -0.93
N SER A 99 -2.38 8.86 -1.25
CA SER A 99 -3.65 8.18 -1.48
C SER A 99 -4.44 7.93 -0.21
N ILE A 100 -3.79 7.57 0.91
CA ILE A 100 -4.43 7.50 2.22
C ILE A 100 -5.07 8.85 2.60
N ASN A 101 -4.33 9.95 2.44
CA ASN A 101 -4.84 11.30 2.71
C ASN A 101 -6.03 11.66 1.80
N ALA A 102 -6.05 11.18 0.55
CA ALA A 102 -7.18 11.38 -0.34
C ALA A 102 -8.43 10.63 0.13
N ILE A 103 -8.31 9.41 0.65
CA ILE A 103 -9.42 8.67 1.27
C ILE A 103 -9.91 9.42 2.51
N TYR A 104 -8.99 9.83 3.38
CA TYR A 104 -9.32 10.56 4.61
C TYR A 104 -10.08 11.86 4.32
N ALA A 105 -9.61 12.64 3.34
CA ALA A 105 -10.28 13.87 2.93
C ALA A 105 -11.68 13.61 2.37
N GLU A 106 -11.87 12.52 1.62
CA GLU A 106 -13.19 12.17 1.09
C GLU A 106 -14.15 11.70 2.19
N ALA A 107 -13.69 10.82 3.08
CA ALA A 107 -14.44 10.39 4.25
C ALA A 107 -14.85 11.58 5.13
N SER A 108 -13.92 12.52 5.35
CA SER A 108 -14.19 13.74 6.13
C SER A 108 -15.29 14.62 5.51
N LYS A 109 -15.30 14.79 4.18
CA LYS A 109 -16.33 15.61 3.48
C LYS A 109 -17.75 15.08 3.67
N VAL A 110 -17.89 13.77 3.77
CA VAL A 110 -19.19 13.10 3.92
C VAL A 110 -19.49 12.73 5.38
N ASN A 111 -18.69 13.22 6.33
CA ASN A 111 -18.81 12.92 7.76
C ASN A 111 -18.76 11.41 8.07
N ASP A 112 -18.00 10.64 7.29
CA ASP A 112 -17.73 9.23 7.58
C ASP A 112 -16.63 9.11 8.65
N TYR A 113 -17.02 9.39 9.89
CA TYR A 113 -16.11 9.41 11.04
C TYR A 113 -15.52 8.03 11.34
N ARG A 114 -16.23 6.95 10.97
CA ARG A 114 -15.73 5.57 11.13
C ARG A 114 -14.52 5.36 10.22
N THR A 115 -14.62 5.77 8.96
CA THR A 115 -13.50 5.64 8.02
C THR A 115 -12.34 6.55 8.40
N THR A 116 -12.59 7.79 8.85
CA THR A 116 -11.48 8.64 9.31
C THR A 116 -10.74 8.04 10.51
N GLN A 117 -11.47 7.52 11.50
CA GLN A 117 -10.86 6.86 12.66
C GLN A 117 -10.08 5.60 12.29
N PHE A 118 -10.60 4.82 11.33
CA PHE A 118 -9.90 3.64 10.82
C PHE A 118 -8.57 4.01 10.15
N LEU A 119 -8.56 5.10 9.37
CA LEU A 119 -7.37 5.56 8.65
C LEU A 119 -6.30 6.17 9.56
N ASP A 120 -6.62 6.58 10.78
CA ASP A 120 -5.62 7.08 11.74
C ASP A 120 -4.50 6.07 12.00
N TRP A 121 -4.79 4.77 11.91
CA TRP A 121 -3.78 3.71 12.04
C TRP A 121 -2.71 3.78 10.94
N PHE A 122 -3.06 4.26 9.73
CA PHE A 122 -2.15 4.36 8.59
C PHE A 122 -1.45 5.73 8.49
N ILE A 123 -1.92 6.72 9.25
CA ILE A 123 -1.38 8.09 9.26
C ILE A 123 -0.39 8.30 10.41
N SER A 124 -0.62 7.61 11.54
CA SER A 124 0.15 7.75 12.79
C SER A 124 1.47 6.98 12.75
#